data_AF-A0A7X0TT42-F1
#
_entry.id   AF-A0A7X0TT42-F1
#
_cell.length_a   1.000
_cell.length_b   1.000
_cell.length_c   1.000
_cell.angle_alpha   90.00
_cell.angle_beta   90.00
_cell.angle_gamma   90.00
#
_symmetry.space_group_name_H-M   'P 1'
#
loop_
_entity.id
_entity.type
_entity.pdbx_description
1 polymer ?
#
loop_
_entity_poly.entity_id
_entity_poly.type
_entity_poly.pdbx_seq_one_letter_code
_entity_poly.pdbx_strand_id
1 'polypeptide(L)'
;MFKKTLIAFAITGAVTGMANAAEIVTGHTDTILTGLSVTGTNPGAANCDVAAVELGAILQNSGNAEGGNNDTISDANQTGRADVGSAIMTAADACDASSFETRTTTTVKASIEAAQVGAAQLPGMVIAGIGGYEDESTLTIDIQGAKVDLTKTVAPFLTYNVNGTGPFNVPVLDITENTVRFTVPVGQDIPPLAVITIRDVFLSATGLTGTTVVDIKSKATNTAGLDYDVTDWTPVLELKPQYSAAVSRKFDAIIDVTEKRQSLVPNTIPSLIDALDQDTFVLKVTQEVTAGVGAELAATGGKLSITSQETGGFGWMDTDGDGTITAAEIAASAMLTTTATAGADTLFAGTLDATNTILTYTTSADGSPTPTPSQTLDLEYQLVLDTTALHAAGIGNPLSPYAEAQMFEASFSAFSTAPTVKEMKACDAATGAVCDLDAGEWVLNGSVLTVPYMPFGDNTQVILRHTNTGDQDGKISIRYMIEGSAGNTADTAWVAIPTPLATPSVGGVLDIKNEVMDAIMAHAGTTRGKVAIEITTEAPEGDITVYAAYKVLSEQDRGFVGTFGEHGSSDQN
;
A
#
# COMPACT_ATOMS: atom_id res chain seq x y z
N MET A 1 -18.27 -27.84 69.53
CA MET A 1 -18.53 -26.49 68.96
C MET A 1 -17.57 -25.50 69.63
N PHE A 2 -16.35 -25.38 69.11
CA PHE A 2 -15.40 -24.36 69.57
C PHE A 2 -15.18 -23.37 68.44
N LYS A 3 -15.51 -22.12 68.72
CA LYS A 3 -15.45 -20.98 67.81
C LYS A 3 -14.13 -20.24 68.02
N LYS A 4 -13.56 -19.81 66.88
CA LYS A 4 -12.61 -18.71 66.68
C LYS A 4 -11.12 -19.00 66.97
N THR A 5 -10.47 -19.58 65.97
CA THR A 5 -9.06 -19.38 65.67
C THR A 5 -8.90 -18.01 65.02
N LEU A 6 -8.15 -17.13 65.67
CA LEU A 6 -7.62 -15.90 65.12
C LEU A 6 -6.38 -16.29 64.29
N ILE A 7 -6.49 -16.30 62.97
CA ILE A 7 -5.32 -16.36 62.07
C ILE A 7 -5.09 -14.94 61.57
N ALA A 8 -3.95 -14.38 61.95
CA ALA A 8 -3.45 -13.11 61.49
C ALA A 8 -3.13 -13.20 59.98
N PHE A 9 -3.95 -12.55 59.16
CA PHE A 9 -3.54 -12.12 57.83
C PHE A 9 -2.83 -10.77 58.00
N ALA A 10 -1.50 -10.82 58.15
CA ALA A 10 -0.66 -9.66 57.96
C ALA A 10 -0.46 -9.46 56.45
N ILE A 11 -1.44 -8.82 55.80
CA ILE A 11 -1.21 -8.14 54.53
C ILE A 11 -0.63 -6.77 54.91
N THR A 12 0.67 -6.75 55.20
CA THR A 12 1.44 -5.51 55.39
C THR A 12 2.61 -5.56 54.43
N GLY A 13 2.30 -5.15 53.20
CA GLY A 13 3.26 -4.89 52.14
C GLY A 13 2.65 -3.86 51.21
N ALA A 14 2.30 -2.69 51.75
CA ALA A 14 1.98 -1.53 50.93
C ALA A 14 3.29 -1.06 50.27
N VAL A 15 3.63 -1.67 49.13
CA VAL A 15 4.70 -1.18 48.26
C VAL A 15 4.17 0.11 47.65
N THR A 16 4.47 1.23 48.32
CA THR A 16 4.11 2.60 47.94
C THR A 16 5.27 3.30 47.23
N GLY A 17 6.07 2.52 46.51
CA GLY A 17 6.83 3.01 45.37
C GLY A 17 6.11 2.47 44.14
N MET A 18 5.85 3.32 43.14
CA MET A 18 5.42 2.85 41.82
C MET A 18 6.51 1.92 41.32
N ALA A 19 6.32 0.61 41.46
CA ALA A 19 7.16 -0.36 40.77
C ALA A 19 6.85 -0.14 39.29
N ASN A 20 7.77 0.51 38.58
CA ASN A 20 7.67 0.59 37.14
C ASN A 20 7.67 -0.85 36.64
N ALA A 21 6.57 -1.23 35.96
CA ALA A 21 6.47 -2.50 35.27
C ALA A 21 7.63 -2.62 34.26
N ALA A 22 7.93 -3.85 33.83
CA ALA A 22 8.85 -4.06 32.72
C ALA A 22 8.48 -3.20 31.50
N GLU A 23 9.47 -2.94 30.66
CA GLU A 23 9.31 -2.18 29.42
C GLU A 23 9.72 -3.05 28.23
N ILE A 24 9.02 -2.88 27.11
CA ILE A 24 9.39 -3.51 25.83
C ILE A 24 10.02 -2.45 24.95
N VAL A 25 11.21 -2.75 24.43
CA VAL A 25 11.95 -1.87 23.51
C VAL A 25 12.45 -2.65 22.30
N THR A 26 12.67 -1.97 21.18
CA THR A 26 13.22 -2.57 19.94
C THR A 26 14.68 -2.22 19.73
N GLY A 27 15.17 -1.21 20.43
CA GLY A 27 16.57 -0.83 20.47
C GLY A 27 16.90 -0.07 21.74
N HIS A 28 18.17 -0.14 22.12
CA HIS A 28 18.79 0.72 23.12
C HIS A 28 20.14 1.15 22.60
N THR A 29 20.56 2.35 22.96
CA THR A 29 21.92 2.80 22.66
C THR A 29 22.57 3.14 23.98
N ASP A 30 23.65 2.44 24.31
CA ASP A 30 24.55 2.83 25.38
C ASP A 30 25.34 4.04 24.86
N THR A 31 24.89 5.25 25.17
CA THR A 31 25.68 6.44 24.91
C THR A 31 26.86 6.41 25.88
N ILE A 32 28.09 6.30 25.41
CA ILE A 32 29.26 6.42 26.28
C ILE A 32 29.30 7.86 26.77
N LEU A 33 29.31 8.07 28.09
CA LEU A 33 29.46 9.37 28.73
C LEU A 33 30.84 9.95 28.38
N THR A 34 30.94 10.62 27.24
CA THR A 34 32.18 11.24 26.75
C THR A 34 32.21 12.68 27.22
N GLY A 35 32.64 12.92 28.46
CA GLY A 35 32.66 14.30 28.97
C GLY A 35 33.01 14.47 30.45
N LEU A 36 32.76 13.46 31.30
CA LEU A 36 33.19 13.47 32.71
C LEU A 36 34.69 13.18 32.83
N SER A 37 35.47 14.09 32.27
CA SER A 37 36.91 14.02 32.28
C SER A 37 37.42 14.50 33.64
N VAL A 38 37.60 13.56 34.57
CA VAL A 38 38.49 13.72 35.75
C VAL A 38 39.94 14.10 35.37
N THR A 39 40.27 14.13 34.07
CA THR A 39 41.60 14.45 33.52
C THR A 39 41.62 15.68 32.60
N GLY A 40 40.54 16.47 32.56
CA GLY A 40 40.40 17.64 31.68
C GLY A 40 41.17 18.85 32.20
N THR A 41 41.42 19.84 31.33
CA THR A 41 42.24 21.06 31.56
C THR A 41 41.82 21.99 32.73
N ASN A 42 40.81 21.62 33.52
CA ASN A 42 40.48 22.22 34.83
C ASN A 42 40.22 21.12 35.88
N PRO A 43 41.26 20.50 36.47
CA PRO A 43 41.12 19.43 37.46
C PRO A 43 40.75 19.95 38.88
N GLY A 44 40.03 21.06 38.99
CA GLY A 44 39.81 21.78 40.26
C GLY A 44 38.38 22.22 40.54
N ALA A 45 37.40 21.62 39.87
CA ALA A 45 35.98 21.86 40.12
C ALA A 45 35.16 20.58 39.88
N ALA A 46 35.65 19.44 40.38
CA ALA A 46 34.78 18.30 40.59
C ALA A 46 33.88 18.68 41.77
N ASN A 47 32.75 19.33 41.52
CA ASN A 47 31.73 19.60 42.52
C ASN A 47 30.47 18.88 42.05
N CYS A 48 29.79 18.22 42.97
CA CYS A 48 28.58 17.46 42.73
C CYS A 48 27.47 18.33 42.13
N ASP A 49 27.47 19.64 42.37
CA ASP A 49 26.57 20.59 41.72
C ASP A 49 26.90 20.80 40.23
N VAL A 50 28.17 20.94 39.85
CA VAL A 50 28.65 21.05 38.48
C VAL A 50 28.40 19.75 37.76
N ALA A 51 28.71 18.62 38.38
CA ALA A 51 28.39 17.30 37.85
C ALA A 51 26.88 17.15 37.64
N ALA A 52 26.04 17.53 38.61
CA ALA A 52 24.59 17.49 38.46
C ALA A 52 24.11 18.40 37.33
N VAL A 53 24.66 19.60 37.16
CA VAL A 53 24.27 20.53 36.09
C VAL A 53 24.73 20.05 34.71
N GLU A 54 25.98 19.58 34.58
CA GLU A 54 26.53 19.02 33.34
C GLU A 54 25.79 17.75 32.91
N LEU A 55 25.35 16.97 33.89
CA LEU A 55 24.53 15.79 33.70
C LEU A 55 23.03 16.15 33.50
N GLY A 56 22.56 17.34 33.88
CA GLY A 56 21.12 17.63 33.92
C GLY A 56 20.37 16.81 35.00
N ALA A 57 21.07 16.37 36.05
CA ALA A 57 20.53 15.67 37.21
C ALA A 57 19.92 16.62 38.24
N ILE A 58 19.00 16.10 39.07
CA ILE A 58 18.69 16.72 40.36
C ILE A 58 19.77 16.29 41.35
N LEU A 59 20.48 17.26 41.94
CA LEU A 59 21.38 17.01 43.07
C LEU A 59 20.56 16.63 44.30
N GLN A 60 20.74 15.41 44.80
CA GLN A 60 20.14 14.95 46.04
C GLN A 60 21.16 15.10 47.17
N ASN A 61 20.94 16.08 48.04
CA ASN A 61 21.72 16.22 49.25
C ASN A 61 21.17 15.26 50.34
N SER A 62 21.96 14.25 50.69
CA SER A 62 21.62 13.25 51.72
C SER A 62 21.80 13.74 53.17
N GLY A 63 21.97 15.05 53.38
CA GLY A 63 22.23 15.66 54.68
C GLY A 63 23.70 15.98 54.94
N ASN A 64 24.54 15.94 53.90
CA ASN A 64 25.95 16.31 53.97
C ASN A 64 26.12 17.79 53.59
N ALA A 65 27.09 18.46 54.20
CA ALA A 65 27.47 19.81 53.75
C ALA A 65 28.09 19.68 52.35
N GLU A 66 27.80 20.62 51.44
CA GLU A 66 28.51 20.72 50.17
C GLU A 66 30.01 20.74 50.47
N GLY A 67 30.68 19.71 49.96
CA GLY A 67 32.12 19.59 50.03
C GLY A 67 32.76 20.77 49.30
N GLY A 68 34.03 21.03 49.59
CA GLY A 68 34.76 22.08 48.88
C GLY A 68 34.94 21.77 47.39
N ASN A 69 35.85 22.48 46.73
CA ASN A 69 36.06 22.40 45.28
C ASN A 69 36.66 21.07 44.76
N ASN A 70 36.56 19.94 45.48
CA ASN A 70 37.21 18.66 45.18
C ASN A 70 36.36 17.45 45.62
N ASP A 71 35.11 17.37 45.21
CA ASP A 71 34.29 16.18 45.39
C ASP A 71 34.84 15.00 44.57
N THR A 72 34.93 13.84 45.22
CA THR A 72 35.19 12.57 44.55
C THR A 72 33.89 12.10 43.90
N ILE A 73 33.83 12.19 42.57
CA ILE A 73 32.72 11.62 41.80
C ILE A 73 33.03 10.14 41.57
N SER A 74 32.37 9.27 42.32
CA SER A 74 32.34 7.85 41.99
C SER A 74 31.27 7.64 40.92
N ASP A 75 31.73 7.37 39.70
CA ASP A 75 30.86 6.74 38.72
C ASP A 75 30.67 5.28 39.16
N ALA A 76 29.51 4.96 39.74
CA ALA A 76 29.14 3.59 40.05
C ALA A 76 29.00 2.72 38.79
N ASN A 77 29.12 3.34 37.60
CA ASN A 77 28.93 2.77 36.29
C ASN A 77 30.21 2.86 35.43
N GLN A 78 31.34 2.37 35.94
CA GLN A 78 32.66 2.31 35.25
C GLN A 78 32.67 1.67 33.84
N THR A 79 31.54 1.22 33.33
CA THR A 79 31.38 0.58 32.02
C THR A 79 30.79 1.47 30.92
N GLY A 80 30.62 2.79 31.14
CA GLY A 80 30.39 3.76 30.05
C GLY A 80 28.95 3.85 29.54
N ARG A 81 28.03 4.34 30.38
CA ARG A 81 26.61 4.59 30.05
C ARG A 81 26.19 6.03 30.41
N ALA A 82 25.39 6.68 29.56
CA ALA A 82 24.86 8.06 29.65
C ALA A 82 23.44 8.08 29.05
N ASP A 83 22.39 8.76 29.55
CA ASP A 83 22.19 10.06 30.22
C ASP A 83 21.45 9.90 31.57
N VAL A 84 20.82 10.90 32.20
CA VAL A 84 21.03 11.16 33.65
C VAL A 84 19.83 10.98 34.58
N GLY A 85 20.07 10.38 35.76
CA GLY A 85 19.04 10.10 36.77
C GLY A 85 19.20 10.75 38.15
N SER A 86 20.42 10.87 38.65
CA SER A 86 20.67 11.52 39.94
C SER A 86 22.16 11.75 40.17
N ALA A 87 22.50 12.86 40.79
CA ALA A 87 23.76 13.01 41.51
C ALA A 87 23.43 12.97 43.01
N ILE A 88 23.87 11.96 43.72
CA ILE A 88 23.60 11.79 45.15
C ILE A 88 24.88 12.09 45.91
N MET A 89 24.85 13.07 46.80
CA MET A 89 25.98 13.29 47.71
C MET A 89 26.10 12.12 48.68
N THR A 90 27.21 11.40 48.69
CA THR A 90 27.42 10.22 49.55
C THR A 90 28.21 10.55 50.81
N ALA A 91 29.04 11.59 50.78
CA ALA A 91 29.76 12.13 51.92
C ALA A 91 30.04 13.63 51.74
N ALA A 92 30.67 14.26 52.74
CA ALA A 92 31.40 15.50 52.50
C ALA A 92 32.52 15.20 51.49
N ASP A 93 32.58 15.98 50.42
CA ASP A 93 33.53 15.79 49.33
C ASP A 93 33.31 14.53 48.46
N ALA A 94 32.07 14.00 48.33
CA ALA A 94 31.78 12.86 47.43
C ALA A 94 30.33 12.77 46.91
N CYS A 95 30.15 12.31 45.67
CA CYS A 95 28.85 11.92 45.12
C CYS A 95 28.90 10.71 44.18
N ASP A 96 27.77 10.01 44.14
CA ASP A 96 27.44 9.01 43.13
C ASP A 96 26.58 9.64 42.04
N ALA A 97 27.05 9.60 40.80
CA ALA A 97 26.25 9.94 39.63
C ALA A 97 25.70 8.65 39.00
N SER A 98 24.41 8.64 38.66
CA SER A 98 23.78 7.53 37.94
C SER A 98 23.15 7.99 36.63
N SER A 99 23.29 7.13 35.60
CA SER A 99 22.74 7.34 34.27
C SER A 99 21.59 6.36 33.96
N PHE A 100 20.45 6.86 33.46
CA PHE A 100 19.42 6.07 32.79
C PHE A 100 19.70 5.89 31.27
N GLU A 101 19.36 4.71 30.79
CA GLU A 101 19.50 4.28 29.40
C GLU A 101 18.51 4.99 28.46
N THR A 102 18.95 5.39 27.26
CA THR A 102 18.01 5.85 26.22
C THR A 102 17.35 4.64 25.59
N ARG A 103 16.06 4.48 25.92
CA ARG A 103 15.21 3.39 25.45
C ARG A 103 14.43 3.84 24.23
N THR A 104 14.40 3.02 23.18
CA THR A 104 13.63 3.31 21.97
C THR A 104 12.67 2.19 21.65
N THR A 105 11.41 2.55 21.43
CA THR A 105 10.31 1.65 21.08
C THR A 105 9.88 1.85 19.63
N THR A 106 10.83 2.07 18.73
CA THR A 106 10.53 2.25 17.30
C THR A 106 10.25 0.91 16.64
N THR A 107 9.08 0.74 16.04
CA THR A 107 8.76 -0.49 15.29
C THR A 107 9.76 -0.72 14.16
N VAL A 108 10.38 -1.90 14.13
CA VAL A 108 11.32 -2.30 13.07
C VAL A 108 10.51 -2.68 11.83
N LYS A 109 10.96 -2.30 10.63
CA LYS A 109 10.32 -2.72 9.38
C LYS A 109 11.03 -3.93 8.79
N ALA A 110 10.32 -4.97 8.37
CA ALA A 110 10.89 -6.11 7.64
C ALA A 110 10.01 -6.51 6.44
N SER A 111 10.59 -7.27 5.51
CA SER A 111 9.85 -7.78 4.35
C SER A 111 8.96 -8.97 4.72
N ILE A 112 7.74 -9.00 4.18
CA ILE A 112 6.83 -10.14 4.30
C ILE A 112 7.34 -11.37 3.53
N GLU A 113 8.02 -11.16 2.40
CA GLU A 113 8.67 -12.20 1.61
C GLU A 113 9.86 -12.80 2.38
N ALA A 114 10.56 -11.99 3.16
CA ALA A 114 11.55 -12.47 4.12
C ALA A 114 10.92 -13.39 5.19
N ALA A 115 9.69 -13.12 5.63
CA ALA A 115 8.96 -14.03 6.51
C ALA A 115 8.61 -15.37 5.83
N GLN A 116 8.35 -15.38 4.51
CA GLN A 116 8.11 -16.60 3.71
C GLN A 116 9.31 -17.53 3.62
N VAL A 117 10.52 -16.98 3.52
CA VAL A 117 11.76 -17.78 3.66
C VAL A 117 12.11 -18.06 5.13
N GLY A 118 11.31 -17.59 6.09
CA GLY A 118 11.50 -17.69 7.54
C GLY A 118 12.74 -16.98 8.03
N ALA A 119 13.04 -15.83 7.45
CA ALA A 119 14.10 -14.93 7.87
C ALA A 119 13.56 -13.74 8.69
N ALA A 120 12.25 -13.54 8.77
CA ALA A 120 11.65 -12.55 9.68
C ALA A 120 11.73 -13.05 11.12
N GLN A 121 12.73 -12.57 11.85
CA GLN A 121 12.86 -12.75 13.28
C GLN A 121 12.12 -11.65 14.02
N LEU A 122 11.53 -11.98 15.16
CA LEU A 122 10.92 -11.02 16.06
C LEU A 122 12.01 -10.18 16.74
N PRO A 123 12.16 -8.88 16.41
CA PRO A 123 13.04 -8.00 17.17
C PRO A 123 12.33 -7.61 18.45
N GLY A 124 13.05 -7.64 19.57
CA GLY A 124 12.46 -7.23 20.85
C GLY A 124 13.42 -7.44 22.01
N MET A 125 13.37 -6.50 22.94
CA MET A 125 14.06 -6.58 24.22
C MET A 125 13.04 -6.30 25.32
N VAL A 126 13.12 -7.08 26.39
CA VAL A 126 12.37 -6.84 27.63
C VAL A 126 13.33 -6.26 28.64
N ILE A 127 12.96 -5.17 29.29
CA ILE A 127 13.71 -4.60 30.40
C ILE A 127 13.02 -5.03 31.68
N ALA A 128 13.71 -5.81 32.51
CA ALA A 128 13.16 -6.27 33.78
C ALA A 128 12.71 -5.08 34.65
N GLY A 129 11.60 -5.22 35.37
CA GLY A 129 11.15 -4.19 36.30
C GLY A 129 12.12 -4.00 37.47
N ILE A 130 11.77 -3.10 38.38
CA ILE A 130 12.65 -2.73 39.51
C ILE A 130 12.93 -3.89 40.49
N GLY A 131 12.16 -4.98 40.42
CA GLY A 131 12.36 -6.18 41.24
C GLY A 131 13.31 -7.20 40.65
N GLY A 132 13.61 -7.13 39.34
CA GLY A 132 14.27 -8.23 38.63
C GLY A 132 13.37 -9.46 38.51
N TYR A 133 13.96 -10.60 38.12
CA TYR A 133 13.27 -11.90 38.08
C TYR A 133 14.01 -12.91 38.94
N GLU A 134 13.31 -13.48 39.92
CA GLU A 134 13.84 -14.51 40.82
C GLU A 134 14.00 -15.85 40.09
N ASP A 135 14.85 -16.73 40.64
CA ASP A 135 15.01 -18.09 40.16
C ASP A 135 13.67 -18.83 40.00
N GLU A 136 13.59 -19.69 38.98
CA GLU A 136 12.37 -20.41 38.58
C GLU A 136 11.19 -19.53 38.13
N SER A 137 11.33 -18.20 38.08
CA SER A 137 10.31 -17.32 37.48
C SER A 137 10.12 -17.67 36.00
N THR A 138 8.88 -17.60 35.53
CA THR A 138 8.53 -17.83 34.13
C THR A 138 8.29 -16.49 33.44
N LEU A 139 9.12 -16.15 32.46
CA LEU A 139 8.90 -15.01 31.58
C LEU A 139 8.08 -15.47 30.37
N THR A 140 6.91 -14.86 30.18
CA THR A 140 5.98 -15.13 29.09
C THR A 140 6.00 -13.96 28.12
N ILE A 141 6.28 -14.24 26.85
CA ILE A 141 6.17 -13.30 25.73
C ILE A 141 4.99 -13.72 24.87
N ASP A 142 3.91 -12.94 24.93
CA ASP A 142 2.75 -13.09 24.06
C ASP A 142 2.97 -12.28 22.78
N ILE A 143 2.56 -12.85 21.64
CA ILE A 143 2.75 -12.33 20.29
C ILE A 143 1.37 -12.26 19.62
N GLN A 144 1.08 -11.15 18.95
CA GLN A 144 -0.11 -11.01 18.11
C GLN A 144 0.22 -10.35 16.76
N GLY A 145 -0.71 -10.43 15.82
CA GLY A 145 -0.54 -9.91 14.45
C GLY A 145 0.19 -10.88 13.51
N ALA A 146 1.03 -11.77 14.04
CA ALA A 146 1.63 -12.90 13.35
C ALA A 146 1.67 -14.15 14.25
N LYS A 147 1.94 -15.31 13.66
CA LYS A 147 2.17 -16.57 14.38
C LYS A 147 3.66 -16.90 14.42
N VAL A 148 4.11 -17.62 15.44
CA VAL A 148 5.46 -18.22 15.49
C VAL A 148 5.53 -19.40 14.53
N ASP A 149 6.61 -19.48 13.74
CA ASP A 149 6.95 -20.66 12.96
C ASP A 149 7.57 -21.73 13.88
N LEU A 150 6.75 -22.69 14.30
CA LEU A 150 7.16 -23.78 15.21
C LEU A 150 8.14 -24.77 14.57
N THR A 151 8.33 -24.74 13.25
CA THR A 151 9.30 -25.61 12.56
C THR A 151 10.71 -25.02 12.57
N LYS A 152 10.81 -23.69 12.60
CA LYS A 152 12.08 -22.94 12.60
C LYS A 152 12.48 -22.45 13.99
N THR A 153 11.51 -22.09 14.81
CA THR A 153 11.72 -21.63 16.20
C THR A 153 11.95 -22.83 17.11
N VAL A 154 13.14 -23.44 17.03
CA VAL A 154 13.45 -24.70 17.72
C VAL A 154 14.18 -24.52 19.05
N ALA A 155 14.94 -23.44 19.21
CA ALA A 155 15.70 -23.16 20.41
C ALA A 155 15.85 -21.65 20.63
N PRO A 156 14.76 -20.88 20.75
CA PRO A 156 14.86 -19.47 21.12
C PRO A 156 15.49 -19.37 22.51
N PHE A 157 16.26 -18.32 22.73
CA PHE A 157 16.84 -18.03 24.04
C PHE A 157 16.79 -16.55 24.30
N LEU A 158 16.73 -16.21 25.58
CA LEU A 158 16.92 -14.83 26.01
C LEU A 158 18.35 -14.66 26.48
N THR A 159 19.00 -13.59 26.02
CA THR A 159 20.32 -13.20 26.53
C THR A 159 20.20 -11.94 27.37
N TYR A 160 20.77 -11.97 28.56
CA TYR A 160 21.03 -10.77 29.36
C TYR A 160 22.50 -10.74 29.77
N ASN A 161 23.03 -9.54 30.02
CA ASN A 161 24.40 -9.36 30.46
C ASN A 161 24.41 -8.59 31.78
N VAL A 162 25.14 -9.11 32.76
CA VAL A 162 25.31 -8.47 34.06
C VAL A 162 26.77 -8.08 34.18
N ASN A 163 27.05 -6.77 34.23
CA ASN A 163 28.38 -6.25 34.61
C ASN A 163 29.57 -6.89 33.88
N GLY A 164 29.44 -7.23 32.59
CA GLY A 164 30.53 -7.80 31.80
C GLY A 164 30.85 -9.27 32.07
N THR A 165 30.01 -10.00 32.82
CA THR A 165 30.20 -11.45 33.07
C THR A 165 29.77 -12.37 31.92
N GLY A 166 29.48 -11.78 30.75
CA GLY A 166 29.10 -12.50 29.53
C GLY A 166 27.59 -12.68 29.42
N PRO A 167 27.10 -13.11 28.25
CA PRO A 167 25.68 -13.35 28.05
C PRO A 167 25.23 -14.59 28.84
N PHE A 168 24.26 -14.41 29.72
CA PHE A 168 23.53 -15.51 30.36
C PHE A 168 22.33 -15.86 29.50
N ASN A 169 22.13 -17.16 29.28
CA ASN A 169 21.01 -17.67 28.48
C ASN A 169 19.88 -18.12 29.41
N VAL A 170 18.69 -17.57 29.22
CA VAL A 170 17.46 -18.08 29.84
C VAL A 170 16.86 -19.13 28.90
N PRO A 171 16.77 -20.41 29.32
CA PRO A 171 16.26 -21.47 28.47
C PRO A 171 14.75 -21.31 28.20
N VAL A 172 14.33 -21.74 27.01
CA VAL A 172 12.92 -21.84 26.65
C VAL A 172 12.24 -22.94 27.48
N LEU A 173 11.06 -22.62 27.99
CA LEU A 173 10.15 -23.55 28.66
C LEU A 173 9.27 -24.24 27.62
N ASP A 174 8.54 -23.45 26.82
CA ASP A 174 7.74 -23.93 25.70
C ASP A 174 7.41 -22.82 24.70
N ILE A 175 6.87 -23.25 23.55
CA ILE A 175 6.61 -22.43 22.38
C ILE A 175 5.25 -22.84 21.82
N THR A 176 4.39 -21.87 21.55
CA THR A 176 3.13 -22.02 20.84
C THR A 176 3.06 -21.02 19.70
N GLU A 177 2.00 -21.07 18.88
CA GLU A 177 1.84 -20.12 17.76
C GLU A 177 1.80 -18.65 18.22
N ASN A 178 1.40 -18.36 19.45
CA ASN A 178 1.20 -16.98 19.94
C ASN A 178 2.00 -16.64 21.20
N THR A 179 2.79 -17.58 21.72
CA THR A 179 3.47 -17.38 23.01
C THR A 179 4.80 -18.11 23.03
N VAL A 180 5.84 -17.46 23.53
CA VAL A 180 7.13 -18.06 23.87
C VAL A 180 7.37 -17.87 25.37
N ARG A 181 7.64 -18.96 26.10
CA ARG A 181 7.90 -18.92 27.54
C ARG A 181 9.31 -19.34 27.86
N PHE A 182 9.91 -18.68 28.84
CA PHE A 182 11.26 -18.94 29.33
C PHE A 182 11.22 -19.11 30.84
N THR A 183 12.15 -19.89 31.39
CA THR A 183 12.26 -20.09 32.84
C THR A 183 13.62 -19.66 33.31
N VAL A 184 13.66 -18.78 34.31
CA VAL A 184 14.90 -18.39 34.98
C VAL A 184 15.54 -19.62 35.61
N PRO A 185 16.81 -19.95 35.30
CA PRO A 185 17.46 -21.15 35.83
C PRO A 185 17.50 -21.16 37.37
N VAL A 186 17.36 -22.35 37.96
CA VAL A 186 17.46 -22.54 39.41
C VAL A 186 18.78 -21.97 39.94
N GLY A 187 18.72 -21.19 41.01
CA GLY A 187 19.88 -20.55 41.63
C GLY A 187 20.46 -19.38 40.83
N GLN A 188 19.73 -18.83 39.87
CA GLN A 188 20.07 -17.59 39.15
C GLN A 188 18.94 -16.58 39.27
N ASP A 189 19.29 -15.33 39.53
CA ASP A 189 18.35 -14.20 39.47
C ASP A 189 18.74 -13.28 38.30
N ILE A 190 17.73 -12.76 37.60
CA ILE A 190 17.92 -11.68 36.63
C ILE A 190 17.82 -10.36 37.40
N PRO A 191 18.87 -9.51 37.39
CA PRO A 191 18.87 -8.32 38.20
C PRO A 191 17.81 -7.30 37.73
N PRO A 192 17.37 -6.41 38.62
CA PRO A 192 16.52 -5.28 38.26
C PRO A 192 17.05 -4.52 37.04
N LEU A 193 16.15 -4.07 36.16
CA LEU A 193 16.49 -3.28 34.97
C LEU A 193 17.44 -3.96 33.97
N ALA A 194 17.62 -5.29 34.06
CA ALA A 194 18.38 -6.03 33.06
C ALA A 194 17.72 -5.94 31.68
N VAL A 195 18.52 -5.69 30.64
CA VAL A 195 18.08 -5.74 29.24
C VAL A 195 18.17 -7.18 28.75
N ILE A 196 17.02 -7.72 28.36
CA ILE A 196 16.86 -9.12 27.98
C ILE A 196 16.49 -9.16 26.50
N THR A 197 17.43 -9.60 25.66
CA THR A 197 17.22 -9.66 24.20
C THR A 197 16.54 -10.97 23.81
N ILE A 198 15.47 -10.88 23.01
CA ILE A 198 14.80 -12.03 22.40
C ILE A 198 15.58 -12.41 21.12
N ARG A 199 15.94 -13.69 20.98
CA ARG A 199 16.63 -14.21 19.79
C ARG A 199 15.98 -15.49 19.27
N ASP A 200 16.15 -15.72 17.97
CA ASP A 200 15.77 -16.93 17.25
C ASP A 200 14.27 -17.29 17.35
N VAL A 201 13.41 -16.28 17.47
CA VAL A 201 11.95 -16.41 17.32
C VAL A 201 11.57 -16.00 15.90
N PHE A 202 11.19 -16.98 15.07
CA PHE A 202 10.82 -16.76 13.66
C PHE A 202 9.32 -16.70 13.48
N LEU A 203 8.86 -15.81 12.61
CA LEU A 203 7.44 -15.66 12.30
C LEU A 203 7.03 -16.53 11.11
N SER A 204 5.84 -17.13 11.22
CA SER A 204 5.19 -17.89 10.16
C SER A 204 4.63 -16.94 9.12
N ALA A 205 4.86 -17.30 7.85
CA ALA A 205 4.34 -16.55 6.71
C ALA A 205 2.84 -16.70 6.48
N THR A 206 2.20 -17.65 7.16
CA THR A 206 0.79 -17.98 6.94
C THR A 206 -0.10 -16.87 7.49
N GLY A 207 -0.88 -16.23 6.61
CA GLY A 207 -1.85 -15.20 7.00
C GLY A 207 -1.26 -13.80 7.20
N LEU A 208 0.00 -13.58 6.85
CA LEU A 208 0.60 -12.24 6.84
C LEU A 208 0.08 -11.43 5.65
N THR A 209 -0.02 -10.11 5.81
CA THR A 209 -0.39 -9.13 4.77
C THR A 209 0.58 -7.95 4.79
N GLY A 210 0.53 -7.09 3.75
CA GLY A 210 1.35 -5.88 3.68
C GLY A 210 1.08 -4.84 4.77
N THR A 211 0.08 -5.08 5.62
CA THR A 211 -0.31 -4.24 6.76
C THR A 211 -0.10 -4.95 8.10
N THR A 212 0.61 -6.08 8.13
CA THR A 212 0.82 -6.83 9.36
C THR A 212 1.76 -6.07 10.29
N VAL A 213 1.25 -5.69 11.45
CA VAL A 213 2.04 -5.23 12.59
C VAL A 213 2.06 -6.35 13.62
N VAL A 214 3.25 -6.67 14.10
CA VAL A 214 3.48 -7.66 15.16
C VAL A 214 3.70 -6.91 16.45
N ASP A 215 2.76 -7.11 17.37
CA ASP A 215 2.88 -6.61 18.73
C ASP A 215 3.33 -7.72 19.65
N ILE A 216 4.08 -7.34 20.68
CA ILE A 216 4.40 -8.23 21.78
C ILE A 216 3.97 -7.64 23.11
N LYS A 217 3.71 -8.53 24.04
CA LYS A 217 3.44 -8.24 25.44
C LYS A 217 4.27 -9.20 26.27
N SER A 218 4.79 -8.75 27.41
CA SER A 218 5.52 -9.60 28.33
C SER A 218 4.92 -9.58 29.73
N LYS A 219 5.15 -10.66 30.47
CA LYS A 219 4.90 -10.76 31.91
C LYS A 219 5.82 -11.78 32.56
N ALA A 220 6.15 -11.59 33.83
CA ALA A 220 6.81 -12.59 34.64
C ALA A 220 5.80 -13.23 35.61
N THR A 221 5.93 -14.54 35.85
CA THR A 221 5.11 -15.29 36.81
C THR A 221 6.05 -15.99 37.79
N ASN A 222 5.90 -15.72 39.09
CA ASN A 222 6.73 -16.36 40.11
C ASN A 222 6.27 -17.79 40.42
N THR A 223 7.00 -18.50 41.28
CA THR A 223 6.69 -19.88 41.71
C THR A 223 5.35 -20.02 42.46
N ALA A 224 4.80 -18.90 42.98
CA ALA A 224 3.47 -18.86 43.58
C ALA A 224 2.33 -18.64 42.56
N GLY A 225 2.65 -18.49 41.27
CA GLY A 225 1.68 -18.24 40.21
C GLY A 225 1.16 -16.81 40.15
N LEU A 226 1.87 -15.84 40.75
CA LEU A 226 1.52 -14.43 40.68
C LEU A 226 2.22 -13.77 39.49
N ASP A 227 1.44 -13.11 38.64
CA ASP A 227 1.94 -12.32 37.52
C ASP A 227 2.42 -10.95 38.02
N TYR A 228 3.60 -10.53 37.55
CA TYR A 228 4.21 -9.23 37.80
C TYR A 228 4.94 -8.75 36.54
N ASP A 229 5.36 -7.48 36.51
CA ASP A 229 6.02 -6.87 35.35
C ASP A 229 5.25 -7.07 34.03
N VAL A 230 3.93 -6.94 34.12
CA VAL A 230 3.03 -7.06 32.97
C VAL A 230 3.11 -5.80 32.14
N THR A 231 3.44 -5.94 30.86
CA THR A 231 3.48 -4.83 29.91
C THR A 231 2.17 -4.74 29.13
N ASP A 232 1.96 -3.61 28.46
CA ASP A 232 0.95 -3.52 27.40
C ASP A 232 1.49 -4.04 26.06
N TRP A 233 0.59 -4.25 25.10
CA TRP A 233 0.96 -4.61 23.73
C TRP A 233 1.77 -3.48 23.09
N THR A 234 2.94 -3.83 22.59
CA THR A 234 3.89 -2.88 21.99
C THR A 234 4.25 -3.34 20.57
N PRO A 235 4.10 -2.49 19.54
CA PRO A 235 4.45 -2.83 18.17
C PRO A 235 5.96 -2.89 17.99
N VAL A 236 6.48 -4.08 17.69
CA VAL A 236 7.94 -4.29 17.56
C VAL A 236 8.39 -4.56 16.15
N LEU A 237 7.52 -5.11 15.30
CA LEU A 237 7.82 -5.39 13.90
C LEU A 237 6.64 -5.00 13.00
N GLU A 238 6.91 -4.33 11.91
CA GLU A 238 5.96 -4.04 10.83
C GLU A 238 6.44 -4.78 9.58
N LEU A 239 5.58 -5.62 9.01
CA LEU A 239 5.88 -6.38 7.80
C LEU A 239 5.27 -5.69 6.59
N LYS A 240 6.09 -5.45 5.55
CA LYS A 240 5.68 -4.81 4.30
C LYS A 240 6.12 -5.62 3.09
N PRO A 241 5.47 -5.44 1.92
CA PRO A 241 5.99 -5.95 0.66
C PRO A 241 7.42 -5.42 0.42
N GLN A 242 8.30 -6.29 -0.07
CA GLN A 242 9.68 -5.91 -0.43
C GLN A 242 9.71 -4.98 -1.64
N TYR A 243 8.69 -5.00 -2.48
CA TYR A 243 8.58 -4.12 -3.64
C TYR A 243 7.34 -3.27 -3.52
N SER A 244 7.50 -1.99 -3.84
CA SER A 244 6.40 -1.08 -4.06
C SER A 244 6.39 -0.64 -5.53
N ALA A 245 5.22 -0.31 -6.04
CA ALA A 245 5.07 0.18 -7.39
C ALA A 245 4.10 1.36 -7.44
N ALA A 246 4.38 2.29 -8.35
CA ALA A 246 3.59 3.49 -8.55
C ALA A 246 3.49 3.82 -10.05
N VAL A 247 2.27 3.99 -10.54
CA VAL A 247 2.01 4.47 -11.89
C VAL A 247 2.27 5.98 -11.91
N SER A 248 3.30 6.39 -12.63
CA SER A 248 3.67 7.80 -12.80
C SER A 248 3.04 8.41 -14.05
N ARG A 249 2.64 7.56 -15.01
CA ARG A 249 1.89 7.92 -16.19
C ARG A 249 0.97 6.76 -16.59
N LYS A 250 -0.29 7.07 -16.85
CA LYS A 250 -1.33 6.15 -17.29
C LYS A 250 -1.46 6.14 -18.81
N PHE A 251 -2.05 5.08 -19.34
CA PHE A 251 -2.61 5.03 -20.68
C PHE A 251 -3.88 5.88 -20.70
N ASP A 252 -3.82 7.09 -21.24
CA ASP A 252 -4.97 8.01 -21.28
C ASP A 252 -5.10 8.58 -22.70
N ALA A 253 -5.46 7.72 -23.66
CA ALA A 253 -5.61 8.09 -25.06
C ALA A 253 -7.06 8.22 -25.52
N ILE A 254 -7.22 8.95 -26.61
CA ILE A 254 -8.49 9.13 -27.30
C ILE A 254 -8.39 8.40 -28.65
N ILE A 255 -9.20 7.37 -28.81
CA ILE A 255 -9.37 6.64 -30.07
C ILE A 255 -10.13 7.53 -31.04
N ASP A 256 -9.56 7.71 -32.24
CA ASP A 256 -10.15 8.54 -33.28
C ASP A 256 -11.21 7.77 -34.09
N VAL A 257 -12.47 8.05 -33.82
CA VAL A 257 -13.61 7.52 -34.59
C VAL A 257 -13.63 8.05 -36.02
N THR A 258 -13.02 9.20 -36.33
CA THR A 258 -12.96 9.70 -37.72
C THR A 258 -12.04 8.85 -38.58
N GLU A 259 -11.02 8.26 -37.97
CA GLU A 259 -10.09 7.31 -38.58
C GLU A 259 -10.50 5.86 -38.26
N LYS A 260 -11.81 5.58 -38.25
CA LYS A 260 -12.38 4.23 -38.11
C LYS A 260 -11.91 3.47 -36.86
N ARG A 261 -11.55 4.21 -35.79
CA ARG A 261 -10.98 3.67 -34.54
C ARG A 261 -9.68 2.89 -34.75
N GLN A 262 -8.93 3.25 -35.77
CA GLN A 262 -7.64 2.62 -36.09
C GLN A 262 -6.46 3.53 -35.73
N SER A 263 -6.76 4.74 -35.26
CA SER A 263 -5.79 5.76 -34.86
C SER A 263 -6.07 6.26 -33.44
N LEU A 264 -5.03 6.73 -32.76
CA LEU A 264 -5.12 7.48 -31.51
C LEU A 264 -4.80 8.95 -31.76
N VAL A 265 -5.61 9.85 -31.21
CA VAL A 265 -5.34 11.30 -31.22
C VAL A 265 -4.09 11.58 -30.38
N PRO A 266 -3.18 12.48 -30.84
CA PRO A 266 -1.97 12.78 -30.10
C PRO A 266 -2.29 13.42 -28.74
N ASN A 267 -1.64 12.96 -27.68
CA ASN A 267 -1.70 13.61 -26.37
C ASN A 267 -0.85 14.89 -26.40
N THR A 268 -1.51 16.05 -26.25
CA THR A 268 -0.86 17.37 -26.33
C THR A 268 -0.60 18.00 -24.96
N ILE A 269 -0.84 17.27 -23.87
CA ILE A 269 -0.56 17.75 -22.51
C ILE A 269 0.97 17.89 -22.36
N PRO A 270 1.50 19.08 -22.01
CA PRO A 270 2.95 19.36 -22.04
C PRO A 270 3.85 18.43 -21.20
N SER A 271 3.29 17.69 -20.25
CA SER A 271 4.00 16.70 -19.41
C SER A 271 3.78 15.24 -19.82
N LEU A 272 2.90 14.99 -20.78
CA LEU A 272 2.43 13.68 -21.22
C LEU A 272 2.31 13.67 -22.76
N ILE A 273 3.35 14.12 -23.45
CA ILE A 273 3.31 14.17 -24.91
C ILE A 273 3.40 12.74 -25.43
N ASP A 274 2.39 12.33 -26.20
CA ASP A 274 2.43 11.14 -27.04
C ASP A 274 2.44 11.55 -28.51
N ALA A 275 3.10 10.75 -29.34
CA ALA A 275 2.97 10.89 -30.77
C ALA A 275 1.54 10.51 -31.22
N LEU A 276 1.17 10.89 -32.45
CA LEU A 276 0.00 10.30 -33.10
C LEU A 276 0.12 8.77 -33.07
N ASP A 277 -0.99 8.09 -32.84
CA ASP A 277 -1.06 6.62 -32.76
C ASP A 277 -0.28 5.99 -31.59
N GLN A 278 0.17 6.78 -30.61
CA GLN A 278 0.88 6.24 -29.45
C GLN A 278 0.19 6.61 -28.15
N ASP A 279 0.33 5.72 -27.16
CA ASP A 279 -0.01 6.00 -25.77
C ASP A 279 1.04 5.37 -24.87
N THR A 280 1.49 6.12 -23.87
CA THR A 280 2.63 5.73 -23.04
C THR A 280 2.22 5.56 -21.60
N PHE A 281 2.53 4.41 -21.03
CA PHE A 281 2.44 4.11 -19.61
C PHE A 281 3.84 4.10 -18.97
N VAL A 282 3.94 4.59 -17.74
CA VAL A 282 5.19 4.57 -16.96
C VAL A 282 4.95 4.05 -15.55
N LEU A 283 5.55 2.90 -15.24
CA LEU A 283 5.56 2.30 -13.91
C LEU A 283 6.91 2.48 -13.24
N LYS A 284 6.91 3.06 -12.05
CA LYS A 284 8.07 3.09 -11.17
C LYS A 284 7.97 1.95 -10.16
N VAL A 285 8.98 1.08 -10.13
CA VAL A 285 9.11 0.03 -9.11
C VAL A 285 10.25 0.41 -8.16
N THR A 286 10.01 0.28 -6.86
CA THR A 286 11.01 0.55 -5.82
C THR A 286 11.17 -0.69 -4.95
N GLN A 287 12.43 -1.08 -4.70
CA GLN A 287 12.75 -2.13 -3.73
C GLN A 287 12.94 -1.51 -2.34
N GLU A 288 12.14 -1.96 -1.38
CA GLU A 288 12.22 -1.59 0.04
C GLU A 288 13.13 -2.60 0.75
N VAL A 289 14.44 -2.35 0.78
CA VAL A 289 15.40 -3.23 1.50
C VAL A 289 15.51 -2.81 2.96
N THR A 290 15.07 -3.67 3.89
CA THR A 290 15.51 -3.57 5.29
C THR A 290 16.94 -4.12 5.42
N ALA A 291 17.83 -3.35 6.06
CA ALA A 291 19.18 -3.78 6.37
C ALA A 291 19.19 -5.13 7.14
N GLY A 292 20.02 -6.08 6.69
CA GLY A 292 20.34 -7.31 7.42
C GLY A 292 19.64 -8.60 6.94
N VAL A 293 18.59 -8.54 6.10
CA VAL A 293 17.80 -9.75 5.71
C VAL A 293 17.61 -9.90 4.18
N GLY A 294 18.06 -8.95 3.36
CA GLY A 294 17.72 -8.90 1.93
C GLY A 294 18.67 -9.58 0.93
N ALA A 295 19.83 -10.09 1.35
CA ALA A 295 20.83 -10.62 0.41
C ALA A 295 20.37 -11.92 -0.29
N GLU A 296 19.52 -12.71 0.35
CA GLU A 296 18.98 -13.98 -0.18
C GLU A 296 17.76 -13.78 -1.11
N LEU A 297 17.21 -12.57 -1.18
CA LEU A 297 16.01 -12.21 -1.96
C LEU A 297 16.34 -11.32 -3.17
N ALA A 298 17.58 -11.34 -3.66
CA ALA A 298 17.94 -10.66 -4.90
C ALA A 298 17.00 -11.14 -6.02
N ALA A 299 16.27 -10.22 -6.63
CA ALA A 299 15.42 -10.56 -7.76
C ALA A 299 16.29 -11.08 -8.91
N THR A 300 15.88 -12.18 -9.51
CA THR A 300 16.50 -12.74 -10.72
C THR A 300 15.73 -12.36 -11.99
N GLY A 301 14.55 -11.73 -11.82
CA GLY A 301 13.73 -11.20 -12.90
C GLY A 301 12.47 -10.52 -12.39
N GLY A 302 11.74 -9.91 -13.31
CA GLY A 302 10.45 -9.26 -13.08
C GLY A 302 9.40 -9.70 -14.10
N LYS A 303 8.14 -9.46 -13.78
CA LYS A 303 7.00 -9.61 -14.68
C LYS A 303 6.12 -8.38 -14.53
N LEU A 304 5.92 -7.68 -15.63
CA LEU A 304 4.93 -6.62 -15.78
C LEU A 304 3.75 -7.19 -16.58
N SER A 305 2.54 -7.07 -16.06
CA SER A 305 1.32 -7.44 -16.76
C SER A 305 0.39 -6.24 -16.88
N ILE A 306 -0.07 -5.95 -18.09
CA ILE A 306 -1.17 -5.02 -18.35
C ILE A 306 -2.41 -5.84 -18.68
N THR A 307 -3.48 -5.61 -17.94
CA THR A 307 -4.77 -6.26 -18.10
C THR A 307 -5.76 -5.26 -18.68
N SER A 308 -6.38 -5.60 -19.82
CA SER A 308 -7.56 -4.91 -20.31
C SER A 308 -8.80 -5.47 -19.61
N GLN A 309 -9.68 -4.59 -19.12
CA GLN A 309 -10.96 -5.00 -18.54
C GLN A 309 -12.04 -5.31 -19.60
N GLU A 310 -11.76 -5.06 -20.88
CA GLU A 310 -12.68 -5.34 -21.97
C GLU A 310 -12.46 -6.72 -22.58
N THR A 311 -13.54 -7.38 -22.98
CA THR A 311 -13.45 -8.71 -23.60
C THR A 311 -12.80 -8.61 -24.97
N GLY A 312 -11.71 -9.34 -25.19
CA GLY A 312 -10.93 -9.26 -26.42
C GLY A 312 -9.88 -8.14 -26.41
N GLY A 313 -9.84 -7.28 -25.39
CA GLY A 313 -8.81 -6.28 -25.05
C GLY A 313 -7.83 -5.86 -26.16
N PHE A 314 -6.74 -6.61 -26.30
CA PHE A 314 -5.64 -6.37 -27.24
C PHE A 314 -5.86 -6.97 -28.65
N GLY A 315 -7.09 -7.36 -28.98
CA GLY A 315 -7.50 -7.91 -30.27
C GLY A 315 -7.19 -7.00 -31.45
N TRP A 316 -7.09 -5.69 -31.20
CA TRP A 316 -6.69 -4.69 -32.18
C TRP A 316 -5.24 -4.86 -32.69
N MET A 317 -4.42 -5.67 -32.03
CA MET A 317 -3.06 -5.97 -32.51
C MET A 317 -3.02 -6.95 -33.68
N ASP A 318 -4.14 -7.64 -34.01
CA ASP A 318 -4.28 -8.53 -35.17
C ASP A 318 -4.38 -7.72 -36.47
N THR A 319 -3.28 -7.11 -36.90
CA THR A 319 -3.29 -6.10 -37.97
C THR A 319 -3.64 -6.68 -39.34
N ASP A 320 -3.45 -7.98 -39.57
CA ASP A 320 -3.84 -8.62 -40.82
C ASP A 320 -5.27 -9.20 -40.81
N GLY A 321 -5.87 -9.32 -39.63
CA GLY A 321 -7.26 -9.75 -39.44
C GLY A 321 -7.45 -11.25 -39.66
N ASP A 322 -6.41 -12.06 -39.45
CA ASP A 322 -6.47 -13.51 -39.62
C ASP A 322 -7.04 -14.26 -38.38
N GLY A 323 -7.25 -13.53 -37.28
CA GLY A 323 -7.75 -14.04 -36.01
C GLY A 323 -6.65 -14.48 -35.04
N THR A 324 -5.37 -14.29 -35.37
CA THR A 324 -4.21 -14.73 -34.58
C THR A 324 -3.19 -13.61 -34.42
N ILE A 325 -2.96 -13.18 -33.18
CA ILE A 325 -1.93 -12.18 -32.91
C ILE A 325 -0.55 -12.85 -32.80
N THR A 326 0.35 -12.49 -33.70
CA THR A 326 1.73 -12.98 -33.74
C THR A 326 2.67 -12.17 -32.84
N ALA A 327 3.85 -12.73 -32.51
CA ALA A 327 4.86 -12.00 -31.76
C ALA A 327 5.40 -10.76 -32.50
N ALA A 328 5.34 -10.75 -33.84
CA ALA A 328 5.75 -9.60 -34.64
C ALA A 328 4.74 -8.45 -34.51
N GLU A 329 3.45 -8.78 -34.46
CA GLU A 329 2.38 -7.81 -34.23
C GLU A 329 2.41 -7.25 -32.82
N ILE A 330 2.65 -8.08 -31.81
CA ILE A 330 2.84 -7.59 -30.44
C ILE A 330 4.03 -6.63 -30.39
N ALA A 331 5.17 -6.97 -31.00
CA ALA A 331 6.35 -6.12 -30.99
C ALA A 331 6.18 -4.81 -31.79
N ALA A 332 5.30 -4.79 -32.79
CA ALA A 332 4.95 -3.59 -33.55
C ALA A 332 3.97 -2.70 -32.79
N SER A 333 3.08 -3.30 -32.00
CA SER A 333 1.98 -2.60 -31.33
C SER A 333 2.23 -2.30 -29.85
N ALA A 334 3.25 -2.91 -29.26
CA ALA A 334 3.59 -2.70 -27.86
C ALA A 334 5.09 -2.86 -27.62
N MET A 335 5.72 -1.82 -27.06
CA MET A 335 7.15 -1.78 -26.81
C MET A 335 7.44 -1.40 -25.36
N LEU A 336 8.05 -2.34 -24.62
CA LEU A 336 8.58 -2.09 -23.29
C LEU A 336 10.03 -1.59 -23.36
N THR A 337 10.31 -0.54 -22.61
CA THR A 337 11.65 0.01 -22.40
C THR A 337 11.88 0.29 -20.92
N THR A 338 13.14 0.48 -20.51
CA THR A 338 13.51 0.87 -19.15
C THR A 338 14.53 1.99 -19.18
N THR A 339 14.50 2.86 -18.16
CA THR A 339 15.48 3.95 -18.01
C THR A 339 16.64 3.59 -17.06
N ALA A 340 16.76 2.31 -16.67
CA ALA A 340 17.70 1.83 -15.67
C ALA A 340 19.16 2.20 -16.00
N THR A 341 19.80 2.92 -15.08
CA THR A 341 21.17 3.42 -15.25
C THR A 341 22.18 2.41 -14.67
N ALA A 342 22.70 1.53 -15.54
CA ALA A 342 23.76 0.50 -15.35
C ALA A 342 23.30 -0.94 -15.03
N GLY A 343 23.79 -1.91 -15.81
CA GLY A 343 23.51 -3.36 -15.66
C GLY A 343 22.18 -3.80 -16.27
N ALA A 344 21.91 -3.42 -17.52
CA ALA A 344 20.59 -3.49 -18.16
C ALA A 344 19.93 -4.88 -18.04
N ASP A 345 18.78 -4.93 -17.37
CA ASP A 345 17.86 -6.07 -17.43
C ASP A 345 17.63 -6.47 -18.89
N THR A 346 17.64 -7.78 -19.15
CA THR A 346 17.18 -8.27 -20.45
C THR A 346 15.67 -8.23 -20.46
N LEU A 347 15.10 -7.44 -21.37
CA LEU A 347 13.67 -7.37 -21.63
C LEU A 347 13.30 -8.45 -22.65
N PHE A 348 12.33 -9.29 -22.32
CA PHE A 348 11.75 -10.23 -23.27
C PHE A 348 10.54 -9.60 -23.98
N ALA A 349 10.28 -10.07 -25.20
CA ALA A 349 9.12 -9.63 -25.97
C ALA A 349 7.81 -9.92 -25.22
N GLY A 350 6.82 -9.04 -25.42
CA GLY A 350 5.51 -9.20 -24.83
C GLY A 350 4.80 -10.46 -25.33
N THR A 351 3.96 -11.04 -24.48
CA THR A 351 3.08 -12.17 -24.82
C THR A 351 1.66 -11.86 -24.38
N LEU A 352 0.67 -12.23 -25.19
CA LEU A 352 -0.73 -12.19 -24.81
C LEU A 352 -1.19 -13.53 -24.24
N ASP A 353 -2.16 -13.48 -23.33
CA ASP A 353 -2.87 -14.67 -22.86
C ASP A 353 -3.85 -15.18 -23.94
N ALA A 354 -4.47 -16.34 -23.70
CA ALA A 354 -5.37 -16.97 -24.68
C ALA A 354 -6.66 -16.16 -24.95
N THR A 355 -7.01 -15.20 -24.10
CA THR A 355 -8.18 -14.33 -24.28
C THR A 355 -7.83 -12.95 -24.83
N ASN A 356 -6.54 -12.69 -25.10
CA ASN A 356 -6.01 -11.40 -25.53
C ASN A 356 -6.35 -10.24 -24.56
N THR A 357 -6.53 -10.53 -23.27
CA THR A 357 -6.84 -9.52 -22.24
C THR A 357 -5.63 -9.16 -21.40
N ILE A 358 -4.59 -10.00 -21.35
CA ILE A 358 -3.39 -9.75 -20.52
C ILE A 358 -2.14 -9.73 -21.39
N LEU A 359 -1.53 -8.56 -21.52
CA LEU A 359 -0.21 -8.37 -22.11
C LEU A 359 0.85 -8.49 -21.03
N THR A 360 1.74 -9.47 -21.17
CA THR A 360 2.79 -9.78 -20.19
C THR A 360 4.18 -9.55 -20.77
N TYR A 361 5.00 -8.82 -20.03
CA TYR A 361 6.44 -8.72 -20.24
C TYR A 361 7.17 -9.40 -19.09
N THR A 362 8.28 -10.06 -19.40
CA THR A 362 9.21 -10.58 -18.40
C THR A 362 10.56 -9.93 -18.57
N THR A 363 11.30 -9.84 -17.48
CA THR A 363 12.68 -9.39 -17.45
C THR A 363 13.53 -10.42 -16.74
N SER A 364 14.79 -10.56 -17.15
CA SER A 364 15.80 -11.22 -16.32
C SER A 364 16.81 -10.19 -15.87
N ALA A 365 17.08 -10.15 -14.57
CA ALA A 365 18.07 -9.25 -14.01
C ALA A 365 19.47 -9.68 -14.46
N ASP A 366 20.29 -8.76 -14.97
CA ASP A 366 21.68 -9.02 -15.40
C ASP A 366 22.66 -9.11 -14.21
N GLY A 367 22.21 -9.69 -13.09
CA GLY A 367 22.95 -9.70 -11.83
C GLY A 367 22.82 -8.38 -11.09
N SER A 368 21.61 -8.10 -10.60
CA SER A 368 21.26 -6.98 -9.71
C SER A 368 22.42 -6.65 -8.76
N PRO A 369 22.77 -5.36 -8.59
CA PRO A 369 23.88 -4.95 -7.74
C PRO A 369 23.79 -5.65 -6.37
N THR A 370 24.94 -6.06 -5.85
CA THR A 370 25.03 -6.63 -4.50
C THR A 370 24.32 -5.68 -3.54
N PRO A 371 23.28 -6.14 -2.82
CA PRO A 371 22.42 -5.23 -2.07
C PRO A 371 23.27 -4.45 -1.06
N THR A 372 23.33 -3.13 -1.25
CA THR A 372 23.85 -2.22 -0.24
C THR A 372 22.69 -1.71 0.61
N PRO A 373 22.89 -1.44 1.91
CA PRO A 373 21.85 -0.83 2.72
C PRO A 373 21.47 0.51 2.09
N SER A 374 20.20 0.64 1.68
CA SER A 374 19.61 1.81 1.00
C SER A 374 19.88 1.96 -0.51
N GLN A 375 19.62 0.92 -1.31
CA GLN A 375 19.48 1.09 -2.76
C GLN A 375 18.03 1.32 -3.17
N THR A 376 17.78 2.45 -3.81
CA THR A 376 16.60 2.66 -4.66
C THR A 376 16.91 2.01 -6.00
N LEU A 377 16.52 0.75 -6.19
CA LEU A 377 16.43 0.17 -7.53
C LEU A 377 15.25 0.84 -8.23
N ASP A 378 15.46 2.05 -8.74
CA ASP A 378 14.44 2.75 -9.52
C ASP A 378 14.40 2.15 -10.92
N LEU A 379 13.78 0.98 -11.01
CA LEU A 379 13.40 0.35 -12.27
C LEU A 379 12.13 1.05 -12.74
N GLU A 380 12.30 2.02 -13.62
CA GLU A 380 11.18 2.65 -14.33
C GLU A 380 10.97 1.90 -15.64
N TYR A 381 9.77 1.34 -15.78
CA TYR A 381 9.29 0.64 -16.96
C TYR A 381 8.40 1.58 -17.76
N GLN A 382 8.75 1.81 -19.01
CA GLN A 382 7.94 2.58 -19.94
C GLN A 382 7.40 1.64 -21.02
N LEU A 383 6.08 1.50 -21.09
CA LEU A 383 5.40 0.74 -22.12
C LEU A 383 4.67 1.70 -23.05
N VAL A 384 4.97 1.61 -24.35
CA VAL A 384 4.25 2.34 -25.39
C VAL A 384 3.34 1.37 -26.10
N LEU A 385 2.04 1.66 -26.13
CA LEU A 385 1.08 1.05 -27.06
C LEU A 385 1.05 1.89 -28.33
N ASP A 386 1.15 1.25 -29.49
CA ASP A 386 1.30 1.90 -30.79
C ASP A 386 0.28 1.33 -31.79
N THR A 387 -0.63 2.16 -32.26
CA THR A 387 -1.65 1.82 -33.25
C THR A 387 -1.23 2.15 -34.68
N THR A 388 0.03 2.55 -34.94
CA THR A 388 0.49 2.92 -36.30
C THR A 388 0.31 1.77 -37.30
N ALA A 389 0.60 0.54 -36.86
CA ALA A 389 0.42 -0.65 -37.71
C ALA A 389 -1.07 -0.93 -37.99
N LEU A 390 -1.93 -0.76 -36.97
CA LEU A 390 -3.39 -0.85 -37.10
C LEU A 390 -3.93 0.20 -38.07
N HIS A 391 -3.52 1.46 -37.90
CA HIS A 391 -3.88 2.57 -38.77
C HIS A 391 -3.49 2.29 -40.23
N ALA A 392 -2.26 1.84 -40.46
CA ALA A 392 -1.78 1.49 -41.80
C ALA A 392 -2.56 0.33 -42.43
N ALA A 393 -2.92 -0.70 -41.65
CA ALA A 393 -3.71 -1.83 -42.12
C ALA A 393 -5.15 -1.42 -42.47
N GLY A 394 -5.75 -0.58 -41.64
CA GLY A 394 -7.10 -0.07 -41.77
C GLY A 394 -7.43 0.64 -43.08
N ILE A 395 -6.46 1.38 -43.62
CA ILE A 395 -6.58 2.08 -44.91
C ILE A 395 -6.77 1.12 -46.09
N GLY A 396 -6.29 -0.13 -45.98
CA GLY A 396 -6.25 -1.08 -47.10
C GLY A 396 -6.98 -2.41 -46.89
N ASN A 397 -7.37 -2.74 -45.66
CA ASN A 397 -7.91 -4.05 -45.31
C ASN A 397 -9.26 -3.94 -44.59
N PRO A 398 -10.38 -4.35 -45.21
CA PRO A 398 -11.69 -4.35 -44.57
C PRO A 398 -11.83 -5.39 -43.45
N LEU A 399 -10.85 -6.30 -43.29
CA LEU A 399 -10.77 -7.25 -42.18
C LEU A 399 -9.89 -6.74 -41.03
N SER A 400 -9.21 -5.60 -41.18
CA SER A 400 -8.42 -5.01 -40.11
C SER A 400 -9.33 -4.73 -38.91
N PRO A 401 -8.92 -5.07 -37.68
CA PRO A 401 -9.69 -4.80 -36.48
C PRO A 401 -9.74 -3.29 -36.21
N TYR A 402 -10.34 -2.93 -35.08
CA TYR A 402 -10.39 -1.58 -34.54
C TYR A 402 -10.06 -1.59 -33.05
N ALA A 403 -9.56 -0.46 -32.54
CA ALA A 403 -9.40 -0.25 -31.11
C ALA A 403 -10.76 0.01 -30.45
N GLU A 404 -10.98 -0.61 -29.30
CA GLU A 404 -12.14 -0.35 -28.45
C GLU A 404 -11.74 0.52 -27.25
N ALA A 405 -12.69 1.34 -26.78
CA ALA A 405 -12.57 1.98 -25.48
C ALA A 405 -12.43 0.90 -24.41
N GLN A 406 -11.45 1.06 -23.53
CA GLN A 406 -11.12 0.04 -22.54
C GLN A 406 -10.37 0.63 -21.35
N MET A 407 -10.54 0.03 -20.17
CA MET A 407 -9.75 0.36 -18.98
C MET A 407 -8.58 -0.62 -18.83
N PHE A 408 -7.47 -0.12 -18.31
CA PHE A 408 -6.25 -0.87 -18.08
C PHE A 408 -5.89 -0.96 -16.60
N GLU A 409 -5.45 -2.13 -16.18
CA GLU A 409 -4.78 -2.36 -14.90
C GLU A 409 -3.36 -2.86 -15.14
N ALA A 410 -2.43 -2.48 -14.26
CA ALA A 410 -1.05 -2.95 -14.29
C ALA A 410 -0.72 -3.71 -13.01
N SER A 411 -0.03 -4.84 -13.12
CA SER A 411 0.57 -5.53 -11.97
C SER A 411 2.03 -5.80 -12.21
N PHE A 412 2.82 -5.78 -11.14
CA PHE A 412 4.24 -6.12 -11.20
C PHE A 412 4.59 -7.16 -10.14
N SER A 413 5.38 -8.15 -10.56
CA SER A 413 5.92 -9.17 -9.67
C SER A 413 7.40 -9.36 -9.91
N ALA A 414 8.20 -9.36 -8.85
CA ALA A 414 9.59 -9.80 -8.88
C ALA A 414 9.69 -11.29 -8.54
N PHE A 415 10.68 -11.97 -9.13
CA PHE A 415 10.96 -13.38 -8.86
C PHE A 415 12.32 -13.53 -8.21
N SER A 416 12.41 -14.47 -7.28
CA SER A 416 13.66 -14.90 -6.67
C SER A 416 13.89 -16.38 -6.98
N THR A 417 15.17 -16.79 -7.05
CA THR A 417 15.54 -18.22 -7.06
C THR A 417 15.45 -18.86 -5.67
N ALA A 418 15.11 -18.10 -4.62
CA ALA A 418 14.90 -18.64 -3.29
C ALA A 418 13.78 -19.71 -3.31
N PRO A 419 14.02 -20.93 -2.78
CA PRO A 419 13.15 -22.08 -3.00
C PRO A 419 11.73 -21.94 -2.44
N THR A 420 11.49 -21.00 -1.52
CA THR A 420 10.19 -20.80 -0.87
C THR A 420 9.49 -19.50 -1.27
N VAL A 421 10.12 -18.61 -2.04
CA VAL A 421 9.51 -17.38 -2.56
C VAL A 421 9.34 -17.51 -4.06
N LYS A 422 8.11 -17.85 -4.47
CA LYS A 422 7.78 -18.04 -5.88
C LYS A 422 7.45 -16.74 -6.60
N GLU A 423 7.01 -15.72 -5.89
CA GLU A 423 6.56 -14.44 -6.43
C GLU A 423 6.56 -13.37 -5.33
N MET A 424 7.09 -12.19 -5.65
CA MET A 424 7.11 -11.02 -4.77
C MET A 424 6.32 -9.91 -5.48
N LYS A 425 5.03 -9.78 -5.14
CA LYS A 425 4.16 -8.79 -5.78
C LYS A 425 4.51 -7.40 -5.30
N ALA A 426 4.72 -6.48 -6.23
CA ALA A 426 4.77 -5.08 -5.89
C ALA A 426 3.35 -4.58 -5.65
N CYS A 427 3.17 -3.84 -4.56
CA CYS A 427 1.87 -3.25 -4.24
C CYS A 427 2.01 -1.72 -4.20
N ASP A 428 0.87 -1.04 -4.28
CA ASP A 428 0.76 0.40 -4.32
C ASP A 428 1.60 1.05 -3.21
N ALA A 429 2.52 1.93 -3.59
CA ALA A 429 3.47 2.52 -2.66
C ALA A 429 2.80 3.41 -1.58
N ALA A 430 1.61 3.96 -1.85
CA ALA A 430 0.90 4.85 -0.93
C ALA A 430 0.09 4.06 0.12
N THR A 431 -0.47 2.91 -0.25
CA THR A 431 -1.41 2.15 0.57
C THR A 431 -0.88 0.79 1.03
N GLY A 432 0.08 0.21 0.32
CA GLY A 432 0.64 -1.12 0.56
C GLY A 432 -0.36 -2.28 0.41
N ALA A 433 -1.57 -2.02 -0.09
CA ALA A 433 -2.72 -2.94 0.00
C ALA A 433 -3.22 -3.45 -1.36
N VAL A 434 -2.96 -2.72 -2.45
CA VAL A 434 -3.46 -3.05 -3.79
C VAL A 434 -2.28 -3.40 -4.69
N CYS A 435 -2.29 -4.58 -5.29
CA CYS A 435 -1.18 -5.05 -6.15
C CYS A 435 -1.56 -5.07 -7.65
N ASP A 436 -2.76 -4.55 -7.96
CA ASP A 436 -3.24 -4.18 -9.29
C ASP A 436 -3.42 -2.65 -9.30
N LEU A 437 -2.68 -1.98 -10.16
CA LEU A 437 -2.57 -0.53 -10.24
C LEU A 437 -3.43 -0.04 -11.39
N ASP A 438 -4.19 1.02 -11.17
CA ASP A 438 -4.91 1.72 -12.24
C ASP A 438 -3.91 2.24 -13.28
N ALA A 439 -3.99 1.68 -14.49
CA ALA A 439 -3.11 1.98 -15.60
C ALA A 439 -3.76 2.88 -16.66
N GLY A 440 -4.96 3.42 -16.40
CA GLY A 440 -5.66 4.37 -17.28
C GLY A 440 -6.76 3.78 -18.15
N GLU A 441 -7.25 4.56 -19.09
CA GLU A 441 -8.30 4.18 -20.02
C GLU A 441 -8.12 4.78 -21.43
N TRP A 442 -8.63 4.06 -22.43
CA TRP A 442 -8.89 4.60 -23.75
C TRP A 442 -10.36 4.96 -23.89
N VAL A 443 -10.63 6.15 -24.41
CA VAL A 443 -11.97 6.65 -24.69
C VAL A 443 -12.15 6.96 -26.17
N LEU A 444 -13.40 7.03 -26.65
CA LEU A 444 -13.70 7.40 -28.04
C LEU A 444 -14.00 8.90 -28.13
N ASN A 445 -13.50 9.58 -29.17
CA ASN A 445 -13.98 10.93 -29.55
C ASN A 445 -15.32 10.89 -30.32
N GLY A 446 -16.28 10.10 -29.82
CA GLY A 446 -17.60 9.97 -30.42
C GLY A 446 -18.48 11.21 -30.27
N SER A 447 -19.61 11.24 -30.99
CA SER A 447 -20.63 12.29 -30.87
C SER A 447 -21.31 12.27 -29.51
N VAL A 448 -21.43 13.43 -28.87
CA VAL A 448 -22.24 13.63 -27.65
C VAL A 448 -23.27 14.72 -27.91
N LEU A 449 -24.55 14.34 -27.99
CA LEU A 449 -25.63 15.28 -28.31
C LEU A 449 -26.66 15.34 -27.18
N THR A 450 -27.07 16.54 -26.80
CA THR A 450 -28.08 16.74 -25.76
C THR A 450 -29.42 17.18 -26.34
N VAL A 451 -30.48 16.44 -26.02
CA VAL A 451 -31.89 16.78 -26.26
C VAL A 451 -32.49 17.35 -24.97
N PRO A 452 -32.75 18.66 -24.90
CA PRO A 452 -33.31 19.27 -23.70
C PRO A 452 -34.85 19.12 -23.63
N TYR A 453 -35.38 18.97 -22.42
CA TYR A 453 -36.81 19.13 -22.09
C TYR A 453 -37.81 18.30 -22.93
N MET A 454 -37.53 17.02 -23.19
CA MET A 454 -38.46 16.12 -23.89
C MET A 454 -39.60 15.68 -22.96
N PRO A 455 -40.87 16.04 -23.21
CA PRO A 455 -42.00 15.51 -22.45
C PRO A 455 -42.28 14.05 -22.81
N PHE A 456 -42.72 13.25 -21.83
CA PHE A 456 -43.15 11.86 -22.04
C PHE A 456 -44.30 11.45 -21.12
N GLY A 457 -45.04 10.42 -21.53
CA GLY A 457 -46.13 9.79 -20.78
C GLY A 457 -47.38 9.58 -21.63
N ASP A 458 -48.49 9.15 -20.99
CA ASP A 458 -49.69 8.66 -21.68
C ASP A 458 -50.32 9.62 -22.71
N ASN A 459 -50.14 10.94 -22.53
CA ASN A 459 -50.65 11.96 -23.45
C ASN A 459 -49.60 12.47 -24.46
N THR A 460 -48.40 11.89 -24.48
CA THR A 460 -47.27 12.37 -25.27
C THR A 460 -46.64 11.24 -26.06
N GLN A 461 -46.65 11.37 -27.38
CA GLN A 461 -45.92 10.48 -28.27
C GLN A 461 -44.59 11.13 -28.66
N VAL A 462 -43.50 10.65 -28.05
CA VAL A 462 -42.13 11.07 -28.39
C VAL A 462 -41.79 10.65 -29.83
N ILE A 463 -41.00 11.49 -30.50
CA ILE A 463 -40.36 11.22 -31.79
C ILE A 463 -38.88 11.51 -31.59
N LEU A 464 -38.05 10.47 -31.66
CA LEU A 464 -36.61 10.60 -31.53
C LEU A 464 -35.96 9.81 -32.65
N ARG A 465 -35.30 10.53 -33.56
CA ARG A 465 -34.60 9.94 -34.71
C ARG A 465 -33.11 10.18 -34.54
N HIS A 466 -32.36 9.10 -34.65
CA HIS A 466 -30.91 9.15 -34.76
C HIS A 466 -30.55 8.97 -36.24
N THR A 467 -29.68 9.81 -36.75
CA THR A 467 -29.19 9.74 -38.12
C THR A 467 -27.68 9.63 -38.07
N ASN A 468 -27.15 8.64 -38.78
CA ASN A 468 -25.72 8.48 -39.02
C ASN A 468 -25.49 8.57 -40.52
N THR A 469 -24.74 9.57 -40.96
CA THR A 469 -24.38 9.73 -42.37
C THR A 469 -23.05 9.06 -42.72
N GLY A 470 -22.31 8.60 -41.72
CA GLY A 470 -21.07 7.84 -41.86
C GLY A 470 -21.29 6.39 -42.26
N ASP A 471 -20.19 5.72 -42.59
CA ASP A 471 -20.14 4.30 -42.93
C ASP A 471 -19.85 3.39 -41.71
N GLN A 472 -19.67 3.99 -40.53
CA GLN A 472 -19.32 3.30 -39.29
C GLN A 472 -20.56 2.99 -38.46
N ASP A 473 -20.67 1.74 -38.05
CA ASP A 473 -21.62 1.36 -37.01
C ASP A 473 -21.05 1.78 -35.64
N GLY A 474 -21.92 2.21 -34.72
CA GLY A 474 -21.51 2.67 -33.40
C GLY A 474 -22.51 2.32 -32.31
N LYS A 475 -22.05 1.99 -31.10
CA LYS A 475 -22.97 1.82 -29.97
C LYS A 475 -23.59 3.17 -29.62
N ILE A 476 -24.84 3.15 -29.20
CA ILE A 476 -25.55 4.33 -28.68
C ILE A 476 -25.72 4.14 -27.18
N SER A 477 -25.16 5.02 -26.37
CA SER A 477 -25.38 5.06 -24.93
C SER A 477 -26.13 6.34 -24.55
N ILE A 478 -26.87 6.28 -23.44
CA ILE A 478 -27.68 7.40 -22.98
C ILE A 478 -27.49 7.68 -21.51
N ARG A 479 -27.49 8.97 -21.17
CA ARG A 479 -27.69 9.45 -19.81
C ARG A 479 -28.81 10.49 -19.79
N TYR A 480 -29.49 10.64 -18.67
CA TYR A 480 -30.66 11.52 -18.59
C TYR A 480 -30.74 12.33 -17.29
N MET A 481 -31.59 13.34 -17.29
CA MET A 481 -32.04 14.06 -16.09
C MET A 481 -33.54 14.29 -16.16
N ILE A 482 -34.27 13.86 -15.14
CA ILE A 482 -35.71 14.13 -15.02
C ILE A 482 -35.94 15.48 -14.33
N GLU A 483 -36.76 16.31 -14.97
CA GLU A 483 -37.24 17.55 -14.36
C GLU A 483 -38.26 17.21 -13.26
N GLY A 484 -38.08 17.81 -12.08
CA GLY A 484 -38.98 17.62 -10.96
C GLY A 484 -40.42 18.04 -11.29
N SER A 485 -41.38 17.25 -10.84
CA SER A 485 -42.81 17.52 -11.02
C SER A 485 -43.61 17.08 -9.80
N ALA A 486 -44.92 17.34 -9.79
CA ALA A 486 -45.78 16.93 -8.68
C ALA A 486 -45.82 15.39 -8.58
N GLY A 487 -44.97 14.83 -7.72
CA GLY A 487 -44.83 13.38 -7.50
C GLY A 487 -43.44 12.81 -7.77
N ASN A 488 -42.52 13.55 -8.41
CA ASN A 488 -41.15 13.10 -8.70
C ASN A 488 -40.12 14.20 -8.36
N THR A 489 -39.06 13.83 -7.65
CA THR A 489 -37.92 14.72 -7.36
C THR A 489 -37.12 14.95 -8.65
N ALA A 490 -36.60 16.17 -8.82
CA ALA A 490 -35.71 16.46 -9.94
C ALA A 490 -34.36 15.75 -9.75
N ASP A 491 -33.79 15.25 -10.84
CA ASP A 491 -32.40 14.82 -10.84
C ASP A 491 -31.49 16.04 -10.73
N THR A 492 -30.43 15.91 -9.92
CA THR A 492 -29.43 16.98 -9.70
C THR A 492 -28.14 16.77 -10.48
N ALA A 493 -28.01 15.62 -11.15
CA ALA A 493 -26.89 15.23 -12.00
C ALA A 493 -27.38 14.26 -13.09
N TRP A 494 -26.60 14.10 -14.15
CA TRP A 494 -26.87 13.11 -15.19
C TRP A 494 -26.84 11.68 -14.64
N VAL A 495 -27.84 10.90 -15.00
CA VAL A 495 -27.99 9.49 -14.64
C VAL A 495 -27.70 8.63 -15.86
N ALA A 496 -26.61 7.86 -15.83
CA ALA A 496 -26.25 6.95 -16.93
C ALA A 496 -27.13 5.70 -16.92
N ILE A 497 -27.55 5.25 -18.11
CA ILE A 497 -28.13 3.92 -18.27
C ILE A 497 -26.98 2.91 -18.41
N PRO A 498 -26.90 1.86 -17.57
CA PRO A 498 -25.73 0.97 -17.52
C PRO A 498 -25.43 0.19 -18.80
N THR A 499 -26.42 0.05 -19.70
CA THR A 499 -26.29 -0.75 -20.92
C THR A 499 -26.56 0.13 -22.13
N PRO A 500 -25.70 0.09 -23.17
CA PRO A 500 -26.00 0.69 -24.45
C PRO A 500 -27.31 0.17 -25.05
N LEU A 501 -27.88 0.92 -25.99
CA LEU A 501 -29.00 0.45 -26.79
C LEU A 501 -28.58 -0.81 -27.56
N ALA A 502 -29.47 -1.80 -27.61
CA ALA A 502 -29.29 -3.02 -28.38
C ALA A 502 -29.31 -2.74 -29.88
N THR A 503 -29.97 -1.68 -30.34
CA THR A 503 -29.87 -1.21 -31.72
C THR A 503 -28.63 -0.32 -31.89
N PRO A 504 -27.60 -0.75 -32.64
CA PRO A 504 -26.47 0.12 -32.93
C PRO A 504 -26.88 1.24 -33.89
N SER A 505 -26.15 2.35 -33.83
CA SER A 505 -26.07 3.33 -34.91
C SER A 505 -25.54 2.63 -36.15
N VAL A 506 -26.24 2.77 -37.27
CA VAL A 506 -25.82 2.29 -38.60
C VAL A 506 -26.13 3.38 -39.62
N GLY A 507 -25.47 3.35 -40.77
CA GLY A 507 -25.71 4.33 -41.84
C GLY A 507 -27.21 4.48 -42.19
N GLY A 508 -27.73 5.71 -42.13
CA GLY A 508 -29.13 6.04 -42.37
C GLY A 508 -29.86 6.63 -41.15
N VAL A 509 -31.18 6.46 -41.11
CA VAL A 509 -32.06 7.04 -40.06
C VAL A 509 -32.70 5.92 -39.23
N LEU A 510 -32.51 5.98 -37.92
CA LEU A 510 -33.02 5.04 -36.93
C LEU A 510 -34.10 5.67 -36.04
N ASP A 511 -35.13 4.89 -35.71
CA ASP A 511 -36.13 5.24 -34.70
C ASP A 511 -35.69 4.72 -33.33
N ILE A 512 -34.98 5.54 -32.56
CA ILE A 512 -34.47 5.13 -31.25
C ILE A 512 -35.45 5.42 -30.11
N LYS A 513 -36.63 5.98 -30.41
CA LYS A 513 -37.53 6.51 -29.38
C LYS A 513 -37.98 5.46 -28.35
N ASN A 514 -38.31 4.24 -28.79
CA ASN A 514 -38.91 3.24 -27.91
C ASN A 514 -37.82 2.74 -26.97
N GLU A 515 -36.66 2.40 -27.51
CA GLU A 515 -35.53 1.88 -26.75
C GLU A 515 -35.02 2.89 -25.71
N VAL A 516 -34.87 4.16 -26.12
CA VAL A 516 -34.47 5.25 -25.21
C VAL A 516 -35.52 5.47 -24.12
N MET A 517 -36.79 5.65 -24.49
CA MET A 517 -37.82 5.99 -23.51
C MET A 517 -38.16 4.82 -22.59
N ASP A 518 -38.17 3.59 -23.10
CA ASP A 518 -38.41 2.39 -22.29
C ASP A 518 -37.26 2.18 -21.29
N ALA A 519 -36.01 2.38 -21.70
CA ALA A 519 -34.85 2.30 -20.80
C ALA A 519 -34.90 3.37 -19.70
N ILE A 520 -35.20 4.63 -20.06
CA ILE A 520 -35.34 5.72 -19.08
C ILE A 520 -36.49 5.44 -18.11
N MET A 521 -37.68 5.08 -18.60
CA MET A 521 -38.85 4.81 -17.75
C MET A 521 -38.61 3.63 -16.81
N ALA A 522 -37.98 2.57 -17.29
CA ALA A 522 -37.61 1.41 -16.49
C ALA A 522 -36.57 1.78 -15.41
N HIS A 523 -35.52 2.53 -15.77
CA HIS A 523 -34.47 2.92 -14.82
C HIS A 523 -34.97 3.92 -13.78
N ALA A 524 -35.74 4.92 -14.21
CA ALA A 524 -36.24 6.00 -13.34
C ALA A 524 -37.44 5.58 -12.47
N GLY A 525 -38.12 4.48 -12.81
CA GLY A 525 -39.34 4.05 -12.12
C GLY A 525 -40.52 5.01 -12.31
N THR A 526 -40.54 5.80 -13.38
CA THR A 526 -41.65 6.70 -13.73
C THR A 526 -42.12 6.49 -15.16
N THR A 527 -43.41 6.69 -15.40
CA THR A 527 -44.03 6.57 -16.73
C THR A 527 -44.40 7.91 -17.36
N ARG A 528 -44.13 9.03 -16.67
CA ARG A 528 -44.42 10.37 -17.16
C ARG A 528 -43.42 11.39 -16.63
N GLY A 529 -43.26 12.49 -17.36
CA GLY A 529 -42.43 13.62 -16.92
C GLY A 529 -41.87 14.44 -18.08
N LYS A 530 -40.81 15.18 -17.80
CA LYS A 530 -39.96 15.82 -18.78
C LYS A 530 -38.52 15.39 -18.51
N VAL A 531 -37.78 15.10 -19.56
CA VAL A 531 -36.44 14.55 -19.45
C VAL A 531 -35.47 15.30 -20.38
N ALA A 532 -34.29 15.64 -19.87
CA ALA A 532 -33.14 15.94 -20.71
C ALA A 532 -32.42 14.63 -21.00
N ILE A 533 -32.07 14.39 -22.27
CA ILE A 533 -31.44 13.15 -22.73
C ILE A 533 -30.12 13.53 -23.37
N GLU A 534 -29.02 12.96 -22.92
CA GLU A 534 -27.76 13.00 -23.64
C GLU A 534 -27.53 11.65 -24.32
N ILE A 535 -27.25 11.72 -25.61
CA ILE A 535 -27.05 10.58 -26.49
C ILE A 535 -25.58 10.62 -26.91
N THR A 536 -24.84 9.61 -26.51
CA THR A 536 -23.47 9.39 -26.97
C THR A 536 -23.50 8.33 -28.05
N THR A 537 -22.92 8.63 -29.21
CA THR A 537 -22.77 7.68 -30.32
C THR A 537 -21.29 7.48 -30.59
N GLU A 538 -20.86 6.24 -30.64
CA GLU A 538 -19.48 5.89 -30.98
C GLU A 538 -19.20 6.01 -32.49
N ALA A 539 -19.43 7.20 -33.05
CA ALA A 539 -19.24 7.56 -34.44
C ALA A 539 -18.85 9.04 -34.53
N PRO A 540 -18.23 9.50 -35.64
CA PRO A 540 -17.83 10.89 -35.82
C PRO A 540 -18.93 11.89 -35.51
N GLU A 541 -18.62 12.94 -34.76
CA GLU A 541 -19.61 13.98 -34.42
C GLU A 541 -20.26 14.60 -35.66
N GLY A 542 -19.47 14.81 -36.73
CA GLY A 542 -19.93 15.33 -38.02
C GLY A 542 -20.92 14.40 -38.75
N ASP A 543 -20.97 13.12 -38.41
CA ASP A 543 -21.84 12.16 -39.07
C ASP A 543 -23.19 12.00 -38.35
N ILE A 544 -23.28 12.44 -37.10
CA ILE A 544 -24.41 12.16 -36.22
C ILE A 544 -25.35 13.35 -36.13
N THR A 545 -26.64 13.08 -36.31
CA THR A 545 -27.72 14.04 -36.10
C THR A 545 -28.86 13.39 -35.33
N VAL A 546 -29.35 14.07 -34.29
CA VAL A 546 -30.52 13.65 -33.52
C VAL A 546 -31.66 14.62 -33.75
N TYR A 547 -32.77 14.14 -34.31
CA TYR A 547 -34.01 14.89 -34.42
C TYR A 547 -34.96 14.51 -33.28
N ALA A 548 -35.51 15.53 -32.61
CA ALA A 548 -36.37 15.37 -31.45
C ALA A 548 -37.66 16.19 -31.59
N ALA A 549 -38.79 15.53 -31.41
CA ALA A 549 -40.11 16.14 -31.40
C ALA A 549 -41.09 15.31 -30.55
N TYR A 550 -42.29 15.83 -30.32
CA TYR A 550 -43.36 15.08 -29.68
C TYR A 550 -44.73 15.46 -30.25
N LYS A 551 -45.71 14.56 -30.11
CA LYS A 551 -47.11 14.81 -30.40
C LYS A 551 -47.93 14.74 -29.11
N VAL A 552 -48.77 15.74 -28.87
CA VAL A 552 -49.76 15.69 -27.79
C VAL A 552 -50.97 14.89 -28.29
N LEU A 553 -51.32 13.79 -27.63
CA LEU A 553 -52.35 12.86 -28.13
C LEU A 553 -53.77 13.38 -27.99
N SER A 554 -54.03 14.20 -26.97
CA SER A 554 -55.31 14.90 -26.78
C SER A 554 -55.58 15.98 -27.82
N GLU A 555 -54.56 16.39 -28.57
CA GLU A 555 -54.59 17.47 -29.55
C GLU A 555 -54.08 16.96 -30.90
N GLN A 556 -54.16 17.79 -31.94
CA GLN A 556 -53.51 17.47 -33.23
C GLN A 556 -52.12 18.10 -33.35
N ASP A 557 -51.68 18.80 -32.31
CA ASP A 557 -50.47 19.60 -32.32
C ASP A 557 -49.20 18.76 -32.12
N ARG A 558 -48.12 19.19 -32.76
CA ARG A 558 -46.78 18.63 -32.61
C ARG A 558 -45.88 19.70 -32.05
N GLY A 559 -45.14 19.35 -30.99
CA GLY A 559 -44.05 20.16 -30.49
C GLY A 559 -42.75 19.76 -31.17
N PHE A 560 -42.02 20.75 -31.67
CA PHE A 560 -40.63 20.56 -32.11
C PHE A 560 -39.71 20.89 -30.94
N VAL A 561 -38.81 19.97 -30.61
CA VAL A 561 -37.81 20.19 -29.55
C VAL A 561 -36.54 20.74 -30.18
N GLY A 562 -36.04 20.07 -31.22
CA GLY A 562 -34.83 20.50 -31.92
C GLY A 562 -34.29 19.45 -32.86
N THR A 563 -33.27 19.84 -33.61
CA THR A 563 -32.37 18.93 -34.30
C THR A 563 -30.97 19.26 -33.79
N PHE A 564 -30.21 18.24 -33.38
CA PHE A 564 -28.92 18.39 -32.70
C PHE A 564 -27.85 17.64 -33.48
N GLY A 565 -26.62 18.13 -33.49
CA GLY A 565 -25.51 17.58 -34.29
C GLY A 565 -25.27 18.35 -35.60
N GLU A 566 -24.49 17.77 -36.51
CA GLU A 566 -23.96 18.43 -37.72
C GLU A 566 -25.06 19.07 -38.58
N HIS A 567 -26.18 18.37 -38.77
CA HIS A 567 -27.28 18.86 -39.60
C HIS A 567 -28.39 19.54 -38.78
N GLY A 568 -28.18 19.72 -37.48
CA GLY A 568 -29.16 20.26 -36.55
C GLY A 568 -29.08 21.78 -36.35
N SER A 569 -27.92 22.38 -36.63
CA SER A 569 -27.78 23.83 -36.70
C SER A 569 -28.26 24.30 -38.06
N SER A 570 -29.45 24.91 -38.14
CA SER A 570 -29.63 25.95 -39.15
C SER A 570 -28.56 27.00 -38.85
N ASP A 571 -27.59 27.18 -39.74
CA ASP A 571 -26.73 28.36 -39.74
C ASP A 571 -27.58 29.62 -39.53
N GLN A 572 -27.62 30.08 -38.28
CA GLN A 572 -27.87 31.46 -37.93
C GLN A 572 -26.52 32.05 -37.52
N ASN A 573 -25.65 32.19 -38.52
CA ASN A 573 -24.74 33.32 -38.61
C ASN A 573 -25.00 34.02 -39.94
#